data_AF-A0A7R9E0V9-F1
#
_entry.id   AF-A0A7R9E0V9-F1
#
_cell.length_a   1.000
_cell.length_b   1.000
_cell.length_c   1.000
_cell.angle_alpha   90.00
_cell.angle_beta   90.00
_cell.angle_gamma   90.00
#
_symmetry.space_group_name_H-M   'P 1'
#
loop_
_entity.id
_entity.type
_entity.pdbx_description
1 polymer ?
#
loop_
_entity_poly.entity_id
_entity_poly.type
_entity_poly.pdbx_seq_one_letter_code
_entity_poly.pdbx_strand_id
1 'polypeptide(L)'
;MIVYCAKGSFASDVGLAISQLLSVVSLAQIGIKQAADVDNNLTSVERVLEYTNLKAESRIESPPGTHLPRDWPATGKIEFQRLFFYHDGNGSPVVKNLNLTVYPKEKVGIVGRTGAGKSSLISALFRLTRVEGTIKIDGVDTKDIGLQDLRSRISIIPQDPILFSGTLRRNLDPFAEFPDYMLWNTLNDVGMKLLFSENDGLETNLSDGGSNMSVGQRQLICLARAILRNNKILLLDEATANVDPQTDALIQKTIRLKFADCTVLTVAHRLNTIMDSDKVIVMDAGRMVEYDHPYKLLQNRDGPFSQLVQQTGSCTAHQLSQVALEVSQALVSRLVITGTRHTSSNKNKYRDNKAVELNTTSALANYATESIITRYRETMRFEVAFILLALSDWSPHSEAAKKLPSYITPCSVNLNLNECAKRRGNEVIPTIVKGDREYNIPVLDPLLVEEIRVEEGSDNSPTRLSLVSKKIIIRGLAGAQLLDVLYDLVGKIIHWDILVPSVTCDGRYGIEGKILILPIKGQGDVNIKLDNLRLLIDMFFEIETRKDGLRYQKVNENQLFFNVTGGSINLTNLFNGDRLLEANTSSLHYCEIIAAV
;
A
#
# COMPACT_ATOMS: atom_id res chain seq x y z
N MET A 1 56.14 -61.93 -30.34
CA MET A 1 57.34 -61.62 -29.55
C MET A 1 58.38 -62.70 -29.85
N ILE A 2 59.58 -62.33 -30.28
CA ILE A 2 60.62 -63.29 -30.69
C ILE A 2 61.80 -63.07 -29.74
N VAL A 3 62.15 -64.08 -28.93
CA VAL A 3 63.28 -64.04 -28.00
C VAL A 3 64.46 -64.73 -28.66
N TYR A 4 65.51 -63.97 -29.00
CA TYR A 4 66.75 -64.52 -29.57
C TYR A 4 67.66 -64.98 -28.42
N CYS A 5 68.01 -66.27 -28.40
CA CYS A 5 68.93 -66.84 -27.40
C CYS A 5 70.29 -67.14 -28.03
N ALA A 6 71.37 -66.76 -27.35
CA ALA A 6 72.72 -67.14 -27.73
C ALA A 6 72.96 -68.63 -27.43
N LYS A 7 73.88 -69.28 -28.17
CA LYS A 7 74.28 -70.66 -27.87
C LYS A 7 74.93 -70.71 -26.47
N GLY A 8 74.34 -71.49 -25.56
CA GLY A 8 74.82 -71.66 -24.17
C GLY A 8 73.91 -71.09 -23.08
N SER A 9 72.77 -70.48 -23.42
CA SER A 9 71.82 -69.96 -22.43
C SER A 9 71.02 -71.07 -21.73
N PHE A 10 70.80 -70.93 -20.41
CA PHE A 10 70.00 -71.87 -19.62
C PHE A 10 68.50 -71.61 -19.82
N ALA A 11 67.67 -72.66 -19.77
CA ALA A 11 66.22 -72.54 -19.93
C ALA A 11 65.56 -71.62 -18.88
N SER A 12 66.17 -71.49 -17.69
CA SER A 12 65.77 -70.55 -16.63
C SER A 12 65.82 -69.10 -17.08
N ASP A 13 66.86 -68.71 -17.83
CA ASP A 13 67.08 -67.33 -18.27
C ASP A 13 66.06 -66.92 -19.33
N VAL A 14 65.69 -67.86 -20.19
CA VAL A 14 64.63 -67.68 -21.20
C VAL A 14 63.26 -67.55 -20.53
N GLY A 15 62.96 -68.38 -19.53
CA GLY A 15 61.72 -68.29 -18.74
C GLY A 15 61.63 -66.97 -17.96
N LEU A 16 62.74 -66.51 -17.39
CA LEU A 16 62.82 -65.22 -16.72
C LEU A 16 62.60 -64.07 -17.72
N ALA A 17 63.25 -64.08 -18.88
CA ALA A 17 63.07 -63.07 -19.91
C ALA A 17 61.62 -62.99 -20.40
N ILE A 18 60.97 -64.14 -20.66
CA ILE A 18 59.57 -64.18 -21.09
C ILE A 18 58.63 -63.65 -20.01
N SER A 19 58.81 -64.06 -18.75
CA SER A 19 57.97 -63.58 -17.64
C SER A 19 58.10 -62.06 -17.43
N GLN A 20 59.32 -61.53 -17.48
CA GLN A 20 59.57 -60.09 -17.43
C GLN A 20 58.94 -59.36 -18.62
N LEU A 21 59.07 -59.88 -19.84
CA LEU A 21 58.48 -59.29 -21.03
C LEU A 21 56.95 -59.23 -20.96
N LEU A 22 56.30 -60.29 -20.46
CA LEU A 22 54.84 -60.30 -20.23
C LEU A 22 54.44 -59.26 -19.18
N SER A 23 55.21 -59.11 -18.10
CA SER A 23 54.97 -58.07 -17.10
C SER A 23 55.09 -56.65 -17.68
N VAL A 24 56.10 -56.40 -18.52
CA VAL A 24 56.27 -55.09 -19.18
C VAL A 24 55.11 -54.77 -20.11
N VAL A 25 54.63 -55.74 -20.90
CA VAL A 25 53.46 -55.54 -21.78
C VAL A 25 52.21 -55.21 -20.97
N SER A 26 51.98 -55.90 -19.85
CA SER A 26 50.84 -55.63 -18.97
C SER A 26 50.93 -54.23 -18.33
N LEU A 27 52.10 -53.83 -17.85
CA LEU A 27 52.33 -52.48 -17.31
C LEU A 27 52.12 -51.39 -18.37
N ALA A 28 52.55 -51.62 -19.61
CA ALA A 28 52.33 -50.69 -20.71
C ALA A 28 50.84 -50.51 -21.03
N GLN A 29 50.06 -51.59 -21.04
CA GLN A 29 48.61 -51.52 -21.24
C GLN A 29 47.92 -50.73 -20.13
N ILE A 30 48.32 -50.95 -18.87
CA ILE A 30 47.80 -50.19 -17.72
C ILE A 30 48.21 -48.72 -17.83
N GLY A 31 49.45 -48.42 -18.22
CA GLY A 31 49.94 -47.05 -18.39
C GLY A 31 49.18 -46.26 -19.46
N ILE A 32 48.90 -46.87 -20.61
CA ILE A 32 48.09 -46.23 -21.67
C ILE A 32 46.67 -45.96 -21.18
N LYS A 33 46.05 -46.93 -20.50
CA LYS A 33 44.72 -46.75 -19.93
C LYS A 33 44.70 -45.62 -18.90
N GLN A 34 45.67 -45.60 -17.98
CA GLN A 34 45.80 -44.54 -16.97
C GLN A 34 46.03 -43.16 -17.60
N ALA A 35 46.83 -43.07 -18.66
CA ALA A 35 47.05 -41.82 -19.38
C ALA A 35 45.75 -41.30 -20.03
N ALA A 36 44.97 -42.18 -20.66
CA ALA A 36 43.68 -41.82 -21.22
C ALA A 36 42.67 -41.41 -20.13
N ASP A 37 42.64 -42.10 -18.99
CA ASP A 37 41.79 -41.74 -17.85
C ASP A 37 42.17 -40.36 -17.27
N VAL A 38 43.48 -40.04 -17.22
CA VAL A 38 43.97 -38.72 -16.79
C VAL A 38 43.53 -37.63 -17.77
N ASP A 39 43.69 -37.84 -19.07
CA ASP A 39 43.31 -36.87 -20.10
C ASP A 39 41.81 -36.53 -20.05
N ASN A 40 40.97 -37.58 -19.91
CA ASN A 40 39.53 -37.41 -19.72
C ASN A 40 39.19 -36.62 -18.44
N ASN A 41 39.89 -36.87 -17.33
CA ASN A 41 39.67 -36.13 -16.08
C ASN A 41 40.18 -34.68 -16.18
N LEU A 42 41.26 -34.41 -16.91
CA LEU A 42 41.81 -33.07 -17.11
C LEU A 42 40.91 -32.15 -17.92
N THR A 43 40.02 -32.68 -18.76
CA THR A 43 38.95 -31.88 -19.41
C THR A 43 38.09 -31.13 -18.38
N SER A 44 37.88 -31.69 -17.19
CA SER A 44 37.15 -31.01 -16.12
C SER A 44 37.93 -29.82 -15.55
N VAL A 45 39.25 -29.94 -15.46
CA VAL A 45 40.14 -28.86 -15.00
C VAL A 45 40.20 -27.74 -16.05
N GLU A 46 40.27 -28.09 -17.33
CA GLU A 46 40.22 -27.13 -18.44
C GLU A 46 38.96 -26.25 -18.37
N ARG A 47 37.78 -26.84 -18.17
CA ARG A 47 36.52 -26.09 -17.99
C ARG A 47 36.55 -25.16 -16.78
N VAL A 48 37.16 -25.57 -15.67
CA VAL A 48 37.33 -24.69 -14.50
C VAL A 48 38.23 -23.52 -14.84
N LEU A 49 39.33 -23.76 -15.57
CA LEU A 49 40.25 -22.71 -16.01
C LEU A 49 39.58 -21.75 -17.00
N GLU A 50 38.71 -22.21 -17.88
CA GLU A 50 37.91 -21.33 -18.76
C GLU A 50 37.11 -20.31 -17.94
N TYR A 51 36.48 -20.73 -16.83
CA TYR A 51 35.73 -19.82 -15.96
C TYR A 51 36.60 -18.80 -15.22
N THR A 52 37.89 -19.10 -15.01
CA THR A 52 38.84 -18.14 -14.42
C THR A 52 39.24 -17.02 -15.37
N ASN A 53 39.11 -17.24 -16.68
CA ASN A 53 39.53 -16.30 -17.74
C ASN A 53 38.37 -15.47 -18.31
N LEU A 54 37.21 -15.46 -17.65
CA LEU A 54 36.08 -14.64 -18.07
C LEU A 54 36.39 -13.14 -17.87
N LYS A 55 35.83 -12.32 -18.77
CA LYS A 55 35.92 -10.87 -18.66
C LYS A 55 35.17 -10.40 -17.41
N ALA A 56 35.90 -9.85 -16.45
CA ALA A 56 35.32 -9.29 -15.24
C ALA A 56 34.46 -8.04 -15.53
N GLU A 57 33.50 -7.77 -14.64
CA GLU A 57 32.77 -6.51 -14.60
C GLU A 57 33.71 -5.31 -14.31
N SER A 58 33.15 -4.10 -14.34
CA SER A 58 33.88 -2.89 -13.94
C SER A 58 34.36 -2.97 -12.48
N ARG A 59 35.24 -2.05 -12.08
CA ARG A 59 35.84 -2.03 -10.73
C ARG A 59 34.77 -2.13 -9.63
N ILE A 60 34.97 -3.09 -8.72
CA ILE A 60 34.10 -3.32 -7.57
C ILE A 60 34.27 -2.19 -6.56
N GLU A 61 35.51 -1.84 -6.26
CA GLU A 61 35.89 -0.77 -5.33
C GLU A 61 36.17 0.54 -6.07
N SER A 62 35.91 1.66 -5.37
CA SER A 62 36.22 2.98 -5.89
C SER A 62 37.74 3.20 -6.04
N PRO A 63 38.19 3.94 -7.07
CA PRO A 63 39.61 4.26 -7.24
C PRO A 63 40.23 4.95 -6.00
N PRO A 64 41.53 4.71 -5.72
CA PRO A 64 42.23 5.45 -4.67
C PRO A 64 42.18 6.95 -4.92
N GLY A 65 41.62 7.73 -3.98
CA GLY A 65 41.42 9.17 -4.10
C GLY A 65 39.99 9.61 -4.45
N THR A 66 39.08 8.68 -4.76
CA THR A 66 37.65 8.98 -4.88
C THR A 66 37.06 9.17 -3.49
N HIS A 67 37.01 10.42 -3.02
CA HIS A 67 36.39 10.78 -1.73
C HIS A 67 34.89 10.99 -1.90
N LEU A 68 34.11 9.93 -1.80
CA LEU A 68 32.67 10.06 -1.61
C LEU A 68 32.38 10.51 -0.18
N PRO A 69 31.54 11.54 0.04
CA PRO A 69 31.01 11.84 1.36
C PRO A 69 30.35 10.60 1.97
N ARG A 70 30.50 10.38 3.27
CA ARG A 70 29.86 9.24 3.97
C ARG A 70 28.34 9.21 3.77
N ASP A 71 27.75 10.39 3.64
CA ASP A 71 26.31 10.57 3.49
C ASP A 71 25.85 10.62 2.02
N TRP A 72 26.74 10.34 1.06
CA TRP A 72 26.36 10.28 -0.35
C TRP A 72 25.52 9.01 -0.64
N PRO A 73 24.42 9.12 -1.40
CA PRO A 73 23.76 10.34 -1.88
C PRO A 73 22.98 11.04 -0.75
N ALA A 74 23.13 12.35 -0.64
CA ALA A 74 22.48 13.16 0.39
C ALA A 74 21.04 13.53 0.02
N THR A 75 20.81 13.83 -1.26
CA THR A 75 19.51 14.29 -1.76
C THR A 75 18.84 13.31 -2.71
N GLY A 76 19.60 12.50 -3.44
CA GLY A 76 19.07 11.52 -4.39
C GLY A 76 18.61 12.12 -5.72
N LYS A 77 19.25 13.19 -6.20
CA LYS A 77 19.04 13.73 -7.55
C LYS A 77 19.69 12.80 -8.58
N ILE A 78 18.97 12.45 -9.65
CA ILE A 78 19.48 11.56 -10.71
C ILE A 78 19.45 12.30 -12.05
N GLU A 79 20.57 12.33 -12.76
CA GLU A 79 20.70 12.97 -14.07
C GLU A 79 21.22 11.99 -15.11
N PHE A 80 20.41 11.75 -16.14
CA PHE A 80 20.78 11.00 -17.33
C PHE A 80 21.14 11.99 -18.43
N GLN A 81 22.36 11.89 -18.98
CA GLN A 81 22.86 12.75 -20.03
C GLN A 81 23.32 11.91 -21.23
N ARG A 82 22.57 12.02 -22.33
CA ARG A 82 22.79 11.26 -23.58
C ARG A 82 23.01 9.77 -23.33
N LEU A 83 22.17 9.17 -22.48
CA LEU A 83 22.32 7.77 -22.09
C LEU A 83 21.95 6.84 -23.26
N PHE A 84 22.83 5.88 -23.55
CA PHE A 84 22.56 4.73 -24.40
C PHE A 84 22.83 3.44 -23.63
N PHE A 85 21.90 2.49 -23.70
CA PHE A 85 22.01 1.20 -23.01
C PHE A 85 22.07 0.04 -24.01
N TYR A 86 22.96 -0.92 -23.75
CA TYR A 86 23.19 -2.10 -24.57
C TYR A 86 23.05 -3.36 -23.72
N HIS A 87 22.30 -4.38 -24.19
CA HIS A 87 22.26 -5.69 -23.53
C HIS A 87 23.59 -6.42 -23.72
N ASP A 88 24.00 -6.59 -24.98
CA ASP A 88 25.26 -7.25 -25.35
C ASP A 88 26.09 -6.38 -26.28
N GLY A 89 27.42 -6.44 -26.15
CA GLY A 89 28.37 -5.42 -26.58
C GLY A 89 28.41 -5.04 -28.07
N ASN A 90 27.70 -5.74 -28.96
CA ASN A 90 27.64 -5.47 -30.41
C ASN A 90 26.22 -5.18 -30.94
N GLY A 91 25.20 -5.11 -30.07
CA GLY A 91 23.82 -4.85 -30.48
C GLY A 91 23.49 -3.37 -30.69
N SER A 92 22.34 -3.09 -31.30
CA SER A 92 21.78 -1.73 -31.32
C SER A 92 21.37 -1.30 -29.90
N PRO A 93 21.50 -0.01 -29.54
CA PRO A 93 21.10 0.47 -28.23
C PRO A 93 19.59 0.26 -28.00
N VAL A 94 19.24 -0.31 -26.86
CA VAL A 94 17.85 -0.51 -26.43
C VAL A 94 17.28 0.79 -25.91
N VAL A 95 17.99 1.49 -25.02
CA VAL A 95 17.67 2.87 -24.64
C VAL A 95 18.51 3.81 -25.48
N LYS A 96 17.89 4.81 -26.11
CA LYS A 96 18.47 5.65 -27.15
C LYS A 96 18.40 7.11 -26.74
N ASN A 97 19.56 7.71 -26.44
CA ASN A 97 19.73 9.13 -26.15
C ASN A 97 18.78 9.66 -25.07
N LEU A 98 18.68 8.96 -23.95
CA LEU A 98 17.84 9.42 -22.84
C LEU A 98 18.50 10.62 -22.15
N ASN A 99 17.75 11.73 -22.07
CA ASN A 99 18.12 12.93 -21.33
C ASN A 99 16.99 13.23 -20.34
N LEU A 100 17.28 13.08 -19.05
CA LEU A 100 16.28 13.15 -18.00
C LEU A 100 16.94 13.63 -16.71
N THR A 101 16.23 14.45 -15.94
CA THR A 101 16.64 14.86 -14.61
C THR A 101 15.49 14.59 -13.64
N VAL A 102 15.74 13.70 -12.69
CA VAL A 102 14.85 13.41 -11.57
C VAL A 102 15.35 14.19 -10.37
N TYR A 103 14.49 15.05 -9.83
CA TYR A 103 14.82 15.90 -8.69
C TYR A 103 14.71 15.12 -7.37
N PRO A 104 15.40 15.59 -6.30
CA PRO A 104 15.29 15.00 -4.98
C PRO A 104 13.84 14.83 -4.52
N LYS A 105 13.55 13.68 -3.90
CA LYS A 105 12.23 13.33 -3.33
C LYS A 105 11.10 13.17 -4.35
N GLU A 106 11.38 13.33 -5.64
CA GLU A 106 10.40 13.20 -6.70
C GLU A 106 9.99 11.73 -6.88
N LYS A 107 8.68 11.49 -7.02
CA LYS A 107 8.09 10.21 -7.39
C LYS A 107 7.87 10.18 -8.89
N VAL A 108 8.58 9.31 -9.60
CA VAL A 108 8.52 9.23 -11.05
C VAL A 108 8.02 7.86 -11.50
N GLY A 109 6.86 7.83 -12.13
CA GLY A 109 6.34 6.64 -12.79
C GLY A 109 6.98 6.43 -14.16
N ILE A 110 7.30 5.19 -14.53
CA ILE A 110 7.85 4.81 -15.83
C ILE A 110 6.86 3.84 -16.48
N VAL A 111 6.27 4.26 -17.60
CA VAL A 111 5.32 3.46 -18.39
C VAL A 111 5.74 3.32 -19.83
N GLY A 112 5.12 2.37 -20.51
CA GLY A 112 5.40 2.07 -21.91
C GLY A 112 5.04 0.62 -22.20
N ARG A 113 4.92 0.31 -23.48
CA ARG A 113 4.65 -1.07 -23.94
C ARG A 113 5.74 -2.03 -23.46
N THR A 114 5.43 -3.32 -23.42
CA THR A 114 6.43 -4.36 -23.19
C THR A 114 7.53 -4.25 -24.25
N GLY A 115 8.79 -4.34 -23.81
CA GLY A 115 9.95 -4.13 -24.71
C GLY A 115 10.31 -2.66 -24.99
N ALA A 116 9.64 -1.67 -24.39
CA ALA A 116 9.98 -0.26 -24.59
C ALA A 116 11.30 0.19 -23.93
N GLY A 117 11.95 -0.68 -23.13
CA GLY A 117 13.22 -0.39 -22.44
C GLY A 117 13.08 0.07 -20.98
N LYS A 118 11.94 -0.22 -20.31
CA LYS A 118 11.69 0.16 -18.91
C LYS A 118 12.66 -0.53 -17.93
N SER A 119 12.71 -1.86 -17.92
CA SER A 119 13.65 -2.61 -17.07
C SER A 119 15.10 -2.40 -17.49
N SER A 120 15.37 -2.12 -18.77
CA SER A 120 16.70 -1.72 -19.25
C SER A 120 17.18 -0.41 -18.61
N LEU A 121 16.28 0.53 -18.31
CA LEU A 121 16.62 1.75 -17.59
C LEU A 121 17.04 1.47 -16.13
N ILE A 122 16.36 0.53 -15.46
CA ILE A 122 16.75 0.05 -14.13
C ILE A 122 18.15 -0.58 -14.19
N SER A 123 18.39 -1.48 -15.15
CA SER A 123 19.70 -2.11 -15.34
C SER A 123 20.82 -1.12 -15.66
N ALA A 124 20.50 -0.04 -16.37
CA ALA A 124 21.44 1.05 -16.65
C ALA A 124 21.87 1.77 -15.36
N LEU A 125 20.91 2.04 -14.46
CA LEU A 125 21.16 2.74 -13.20
C LEU A 125 22.05 1.92 -12.25
N PHE A 126 21.88 0.59 -12.21
CA PHE A 126 22.77 -0.33 -11.48
C PHE A 126 24.09 -0.66 -12.19
N ARG A 127 24.30 -0.12 -13.39
CA ARG A 127 25.44 -0.43 -14.27
C ARG A 127 25.68 -1.94 -14.41
N LEU A 128 24.61 -2.71 -14.68
CA LEU A 128 24.70 -4.16 -14.88
C LEU A 128 25.30 -4.52 -16.24
N THR A 129 25.17 -3.64 -17.23
CA THR A 129 25.74 -3.83 -18.56
C THR A 129 26.44 -2.54 -19.03
N ARG A 130 26.99 -2.57 -20.25
CA ARG A 130 27.63 -1.40 -20.86
C ARG A 130 26.60 -0.30 -21.11
N VAL A 131 26.91 0.88 -20.60
CA VAL A 131 26.19 2.13 -20.86
C VAL A 131 27.13 3.16 -21.51
N GLU A 132 26.61 3.90 -22.48
CA GLU A 132 27.26 5.09 -23.04
C GLU A 132 26.48 6.34 -22.60
N GLY A 133 27.12 7.51 -22.62
CA GLY A 133 26.59 8.70 -21.96
C GLY A 133 26.98 8.76 -20.48
N THR A 134 26.26 9.55 -19.69
CA THR A 134 26.60 9.82 -18.29
C THR A 134 25.39 9.67 -17.40
N ILE A 135 25.54 9.00 -16.25
CA ILE A 135 24.55 8.95 -15.18
C ILE A 135 25.19 9.60 -13.97
N LYS A 136 24.61 10.70 -13.49
CA LYS A 136 25.07 11.39 -12.28
C LYS A 136 24.08 11.22 -11.14
N ILE A 137 24.58 10.99 -9.94
CA ILE A 137 23.80 10.97 -8.71
C ILE A 137 24.38 12.03 -7.78
N ASP A 138 23.56 13.01 -7.38
CA ASP A 138 23.97 14.20 -6.61
C ASP A 138 25.20 14.90 -7.21
N GLY A 139 25.26 14.97 -8.54
CA GLY A 139 26.34 15.63 -9.30
C GLY A 139 27.60 14.78 -9.52
N VAL A 140 27.72 13.61 -8.86
CA VAL A 140 28.85 12.68 -9.04
C VAL A 140 28.56 11.71 -10.18
N ASP A 141 29.48 11.56 -11.13
CA ASP A 141 29.35 10.56 -12.20
C ASP A 141 29.49 9.15 -11.62
N THR A 142 28.49 8.31 -11.86
CA THR A 142 28.50 6.91 -11.43
C THR A 142 29.66 6.11 -12.02
N LYS A 143 30.29 6.56 -13.12
CA LYS A 143 31.48 5.92 -13.71
C LYS A 143 32.72 5.99 -12.82
N ASP A 144 32.83 7.06 -12.03
CA ASP A 144 33.98 7.32 -11.17
C ASP A 144 33.88 6.58 -9.82
N ILE A 145 32.74 5.92 -9.58
CA ILE A 145 32.40 5.20 -8.36
C ILE A 145 32.51 3.70 -8.58
N GLY A 146 33.02 2.98 -7.58
CA GLY A 146 33.02 1.52 -7.55
C GLY A 146 31.61 0.94 -7.54
N LEU A 147 31.41 -0.20 -8.21
CA LEU A 147 30.08 -0.80 -8.32
C LEU A 147 29.46 -1.15 -6.96
N GLN A 148 30.26 -1.54 -5.96
CA GLN A 148 29.77 -1.87 -4.63
C GLN A 148 29.25 -0.61 -3.89
N ASP A 149 29.99 0.50 -3.98
CA ASP A 149 29.59 1.78 -3.37
C ASP A 149 28.34 2.34 -4.04
N LEU A 150 28.21 2.19 -5.37
CA LEU A 150 27.01 2.60 -6.09
C LEU A 150 25.79 1.75 -5.70
N ARG A 151 25.92 0.43 -5.80
CA ARG A 151 24.80 -0.53 -5.64
C ARG A 151 24.31 -0.60 -4.19
N SER A 152 25.19 -0.38 -3.20
CA SER A 152 24.79 -0.34 -1.78
C SER A 152 23.91 0.87 -1.43
N ARG A 153 23.98 1.96 -2.21
CA ARG A 153 23.26 3.22 -1.99
C ARG A 153 21.93 3.34 -2.75
N ILE A 154 21.53 2.31 -3.49
CA ILE A 154 20.28 2.26 -4.24
C ILE A 154 19.50 1.04 -3.78
N SER A 155 18.26 1.24 -3.34
CA SER A 155 17.36 0.13 -2.99
C SER A 155 16.49 -0.25 -4.18
N ILE A 156 16.25 -1.55 -4.38
CA ILE A 156 15.33 -2.07 -5.39
C ILE A 156 14.33 -3.03 -4.75
N ILE A 157 13.08 -2.93 -5.21
CA ILE A 157 12.03 -3.90 -4.99
C ILE A 157 11.70 -4.51 -6.36
N PRO A 158 12.17 -5.74 -6.64
CA PRO A 158 11.98 -6.37 -7.94
C PRO A 158 10.55 -6.88 -8.13
N GLN A 159 10.24 -7.21 -9.38
CA GLN A 159 8.97 -7.83 -9.78
C GLN A 159 8.80 -9.22 -9.14
N ASP A 160 9.86 -10.02 -9.21
CA ASP A 160 9.92 -11.36 -8.63
C ASP A 160 10.74 -11.31 -7.32
N PRO A 161 10.11 -11.40 -6.14
CA PRO A 161 10.81 -11.35 -4.87
C PRO A 161 11.56 -12.66 -4.62
N ILE A 162 12.89 -12.58 -4.57
CA ILE A 162 13.77 -13.72 -4.31
C ILE A 162 14.13 -13.79 -2.82
N LEU A 163 13.87 -14.94 -2.21
CA LEU A 163 14.34 -15.29 -0.86
C LEU A 163 15.34 -16.44 -0.95
N PHE A 164 16.36 -16.38 -0.10
CA PHE A 164 17.39 -17.42 0.00
C PHE A 164 17.01 -18.42 1.08
N SER A 165 17.44 -19.66 0.92
CA SER A 165 17.32 -20.64 2.00
C SER A 165 18.11 -20.21 3.24
N GLY A 166 17.48 -20.31 4.41
CA GLY A 166 18.06 -19.89 5.69
C GLY A 166 17.08 -19.09 6.54
N THR A 167 17.57 -18.44 7.60
CA THR A 167 16.70 -17.74 8.55
C THR A 167 16.09 -16.46 7.97
N LEU A 168 14.94 -16.04 8.50
CA LEU A 168 14.35 -14.74 8.21
C LEU A 168 15.34 -13.61 8.50
N ARG A 169 16.07 -13.71 9.62
CA ARG A 169 17.14 -12.78 10.00
C ARG A 169 18.15 -12.59 8.86
N ARG A 170 18.71 -13.70 8.37
CA ARG A 170 19.72 -13.67 7.30
C ARG A 170 19.16 -13.15 5.99
N ASN A 171 17.88 -13.39 5.72
CA ASN A 171 17.20 -12.85 4.56
C ASN A 171 16.97 -11.33 4.66
N LEU A 172 16.68 -10.79 5.84
CA LEU A 172 16.50 -9.35 6.06
C LEU A 172 17.85 -8.60 6.08
N ASP A 173 18.84 -9.18 6.76
CA ASP A 173 20.16 -8.60 6.96
C ASP A 173 21.26 -9.68 6.82
N PRO A 174 21.75 -9.93 5.59
CA PRO A 174 22.77 -10.95 5.34
C PRO A 174 24.12 -10.67 6.02
N PHE A 175 24.42 -9.40 6.34
CA PHE A 175 25.71 -8.97 6.86
C PHE A 175 25.69 -8.69 8.37
N ALA A 176 24.54 -8.89 9.03
CA ALA A 176 24.35 -8.64 10.46
C ALA A 176 24.76 -7.21 10.87
N GLU A 177 24.46 -6.23 10.03
CA GLU A 177 24.73 -4.80 10.25
C GLU A 177 23.73 -4.16 11.22
N PHE A 178 22.55 -4.76 11.40
CA PHE A 178 21.45 -4.20 12.18
C PHE A 178 21.08 -5.06 13.40
N PRO A 179 20.76 -4.44 14.56
CA PRO A 179 20.29 -5.12 15.75
C PRO A 179 18.83 -5.56 15.61
N ASP A 180 18.45 -6.62 16.31
CA ASP A 180 17.16 -7.32 16.21
C ASP A 180 15.95 -6.41 16.39
N TYR A 181 16.03 -5.41 17.26
CA TYR A 181 14.93 -4.47 17.48
C TYR A 181 14.61 -3.66 16.21
N MET A 182 15.62 -3.34 15.38
CA MET A 182 15.39 -2.66 14.10
C MET A 182 14.68 -3.59 13.13
N LEU A 183 15.09 -4.87 13.06
CA LEU A 183 14.42 -5.87 12.22
C LEU A 183 12.95 -6.04 12.62
N TRP A 184 12.66 -6.13 13.93
CA TRP A 184 11.29 -6.22 14.43
C TRP A 184 10.45 -4.97 14.17
N ASN A 185 11.04 -3.79 14.31
CA ASN A 185 10.37 -2.53 13.97
C ASN A 185 10.03 -2.48 12.48
N THR A 186 10.96 -2.89 11.61
CA THR A 186 10.69 -2.93 10.17
C THR A 186 9.67 -4.00 9.79
N LEU A 187 9.67 -5.17 10.44
CA LEU A 187 8.62 -6.18 10.26
C LEU A 187 7.24 -5.68 10.72
N ASN A 188 7.21 -4.82 11.75
CA ASN A 188 5.98 -4.15 12.18
C ASN A 188 5.49 -3.14 11.14
N ASP A 189 6.40 -2.36 10.56
CA ASP A 189 6.09 -1.36 9.53
C ASP A 189 5.40 -1.98 8.30
N VAL A 190 5.80 -3.21 7.92
CA VAL A 190 5.21 -3.95 6.80
C VAL A 190 4.07 -4.88 7.21
N GLY A 191 3.61 -4.82 8.47
CA GLY A 191 2.47 -5.60 8.97
C GLY A 191 2.72 -7.11 9.14
N MET A 192 3.98 -7.56 9.18
CA MET A 192 4.32 -8.99 9.31
C MET A 192 4.78 -9.39 10.72
N LYS A 193 4.82 -8.46 11.68
CA LYS A 193 5.31 -8.75 13.04
C LYS A 193 4.55 -9.91 13.68
N LEU A 194 3.22 -9.91 13.64
CA LEU A 194 2.39 -10.96 14.25
C LEU A 194 2.68 -12.33 13.65
N LEU A 195 2.78 -12.41 12.32
CA LEU A 195 3.04 -13.65 11.59
C LEU A 195 4.33 -14.36 12.02
N PHE A 196 5.40 -13.60 12.31
CA PHE A 196 6.65 -14.18 12.79
C PHE A 196 6.76 -14.25 14.31
N SER A 197 6.00 -13.44 15.06
CA SER A 197 5.99 -13.47 16.53
C SER A 197 5.39 -14.75 17.09
N GLU A 198 4.49 -15.39 16.36
CA GLU A 198 3.84 -16.65 16.74
C GLU A 198 4.68 -17.90 16.39
N ASN A 199 5.78 -17.73 15.63
CA ASN A 199 6.70 -18.78 15.19
C ASN A 199 8.07 -18.64 15.87
N ASP A 200 9.13 -19.23 15.29
CA ASP A 200 10.53 -19.10 15.72
C ASP A 200 11.11 -17.66 15.56
N GLY A 201 10.25 -16.64 15.40
CA GLY A 201 10.68 -15.25 15.29
C GLY A 201 11.59 -15.00 14.09
N LEU A 202 12.69 -14.30 14.34
CA LEU A 202 13.72 -14.03 13.34
C LEU A 202 14.49 -15.29 12.90
N GLU A 203 14.42 -16.38 13.68
CA GLU A 203 15.07 -17.66 13.37
C GLU A 203 14.19 -18.58 12.52
N THR A 204 12.99 -18.12 12.13
CA THR A 204 12.11 -18.85 11.20
C THR A 204 12.86 -19.20 9.91
N ASN A 205 12.90 -20.49 9.57
CA ASN A 205 13.56 -20.97 8.37
C ASN A 205 12.71 -20.73 7.11
N LEU A 206 13.32 -20.10 6.11
CA LEU A 206 12.77 -19.90 4.78
C LEU A 206 13.33 -20.96 3.84
N SER A 207 12.45 -21.55 3.03
CA SER A 207 12.83 -22.52 2.00
C SER A 207 13.44 -21.81 0.80
N ASP A 208 14.12 -22.56 -0.07
CA ASP A 208 14.72 -22.01 -1.28
C ASP A 208 13.65 -21.36 -2.17
N GLY A 209 13.92 -20.14 -2.64
CA GLY A 209 12.96 -19.30 -3.35
C GLY A 209 11.73 -18.86 -2.53
N GLY A 210 11.70 -19.11 -1.22
CA GLY A 210 10.59 -18.75 -0.34
C GLY A 210 9.29 -19.49 -0.67
N SER A 211 9.37 -20.78 -1.05
CA SER A 211 8.21 -21.60 -1.41
C SER A 211 7.22 -21.80 -0.26
N ASN A 212 7.64 -21.61 0.99
CA ASN A 212 6.80 -21.63 2.18
C ASN A 212 6.06 -20.31 2.46
N MET A 213 6.22 -19.28 1.62
CA MET A 213 5.59 -17.97 1.77
C MET A 213 4.72 -17.63 0.56
N SER A 214 3.64 -16.88 0.79
CA SER A 214 2.83 -16.33 -0.31
C SER A 214 3.60 -15.27 -1.10
N VAL A 215 3.20 -15.02 -2.34
CA VAL A 215 3.82 -13.98 -3.19
C VAL A 215 3.79 -12.62 -2.50
N GLY A 216 2.66 -12.25 -1.90
CA GLY A 216 2.51 -10.99 -1.14
C GLY A 216 3.44 -10.92 0.07
N GLN A 217 3.58 -12.01 0.84
CA GLN A 217 4.51 -12.05 1.97
C GLN A 217 5.97 -11.94 1.54
N ARG A 218 6.37 -12.61 0.45
CA ARG A 218 7.71 -12.45 -0.13
C ARG A 218 7.96 -11.00 -0.53
N GLN A 219 6.96 -10.33 -1.10
CA GLN A 219 7.04 -8.93 -1.47
C GLN A 219 7.22 -8.01 -0.25
N LEU A 220 6.47 -8.25 0.82
CA LEU A 220 6.60 -7.51 2.08
C LEU A 220 7.99 -7.71 2.71
N ILE A 221 8.58 -8.90 2.61
CA ILE A 221 9.97 -9.14 3.05
C ILE A 221 10.95 -8.32 2.20
N CYS A 222 10.77 -8.25 0.88
CA CYS A 222 11.58 -7.37 0.03
C CYS A 222 11.40 -5.88 0.37
N LEU A 223 10.17 -5.44 0.68
CA LEU A 223 9.90 -4.09 1.15
C LEU A 223 10.60 -3.81 2.49
N ALA A 224 10.59 -4.78 3.42
CA ALA A 224 11.30 -4.68 4.69
C ALA A 224 12.81 -4.49 4.49
N ARG A 225 13.43 -5.24 3.56
CA ARG A 225 14.86 -5.04 3.19
C ARG A 225 15.13 -3.61 2.72
N ALA A 226 14.26 -3.06 1.88
CA ALA A 226 14.40 -1.71 1.37
C ALA A 226 14.27 -0.65 2.47
N ILE A 227 13.36 -0.85 3.43
CA ILE A 227 13.16 0.03 4.59
C ILE A 227 14.39 -0.01 5.52
N LEU A 228 14.92 -1.20 5.81
CA LEU A 228 16.12 -1.36 6.65
C LEU A 228 17.32 -0.60 6.09
N ARG A 229 17.52 -0.64 4.76
CA ARG A 229 18.63 0.06 4.10
C ARG A 229 18.48 1.57 4.07
N ASN A 230 17.24 2.08 4.07
CA ASN A 230 16.93 3.52 4.12
C ASN A 230 17.72 4.38 3.11
N ASN A 231 17.92 3.87 1.90
CA ASN A 231 18.61 4.57 0.82
C ASN A 231 17.74 5.72 0.26
N LYS A 232 18.38 6.82 -0.18
CA LYS A 232 17.68 7.98 -0.76
C LYS A 232 17.06 7.72 -2.13
N ILE A 233 17.46 6.64 -2.80
CA ILE A 233 16.95 6.25 -4.11
C ILE A 233 16.32 4.86 -3.98
N LEU A 234 15.04 4.77 -4.33
CA LEU A 234 14.26 3.53 -4.36
C LEU A 234 13.76 3.26 -5.78
N LEU A 235 13.93 2.03 -6.24
CA LEU A 235 13.41 1.53 -7.51
C LEU A 235 12.34 0.48 -7.23
N LEU A 236 11.17 0.66 -7.84
CA LEU A 236 10.07 -0.29 -7.77
C LEU A 236 9.86 -0.86 -9.18
N ASP A 237 10.14 -2.14 -9.36
CA ASP A 237 9.92 -2.83 -10.64
C ASP A 237 8.67 -3.70 -10.51
N GLU A 238 7.51 -3.17 -10.89
CA GLU A 238 6.24 -3.92 -10.89
C GLU A 238 5.91 -4.66 -9.58
N ALA A 239 6.31 -4.06 -8.46
CA ALA A 239 6.29 -4.66 -7.13
C ALA A 239 4.92 -5.21 -6.66
N THR A 240 3.81 -4.88 -7.34
CA THR A 240 2.45 -5.25 -6.91
C THR A 240 1.67 -6.05 -7.97
N ALA A 241 2.34 -6.54 -9.01
CA ALA A 241 1.69 -7.21 -10.14
C ALA A 241 0.90 -8.48 -9.74
N ASN A 242 1.43 -9.26 -8.79
CA ASN A 242 0.91 -10.59 -8.39
C ASN A 242 0.42 -10.63 -6.93
N VAL A 243 -0.03 -9.50 -6.41
CA VAL A 243 -0.43 -9.32 -5.02
C VAL A 243 -1.92 -9.01 -4.93
N ASP A 244 -2.59 -9.53 -3.90
CA ASP A 244 -4.01 -9.26 -3.64
C ASP A 244 -4.25 -7.76 -3.32
N PRO A 245 -5.47 -7.23 -3.53
CA PRO A 245 -5.73 -5.80 -3.35
C PRO A 245 -5.47 -5.27 -1.94
N GLN A 246 -5.66 -6.09 -0.89
CA GLN A 246 -5.44 -5.66 0.49
C GLN A 246 -3.94 -5.50 0.78
N THR A 247 -3.14 -6.47 0.37
CA THR A 247 -1.68 -6.42 0.51
C THR A 247 -1.07 -5.34 -0.40
N ASP A 248 -1.60 -5.13 -1.62
CA ASP A 248 -1.19 -4.02 -2.50
C ASP A 248 -1.42 -2.66 -1.82
N ALA A 249 -2.61 -2.45 -1.23
CA ALA A 249 -2.91 -1.23 -0.48
C ALA A 249 -1.95 -1.02 0.71
N LEU A 250 -1.60 -2.09 1.43
CA LEU A 250 -0.62 -2.03 2.51
C LEU A 250 0.79 -1.67 2.00
N ILE A 251 1.23 -2.28 0.90
CA ILE A 251 2.52 -1.99 0.26
C ILE A 251 2.57 -0.51 -0.16
N GLN A 252 1.55 -0.03 -0.88
CA GLN A 252 1.47 1.36 -1.35
C GLN A 252 1.45 2.35 -0.17
N LYS A 253 0.65 2.07 0.87
CA LYS A 253 0.62 2.90 2.09
C LYS A 253 1.98 2.97 2.76
N THR A 254 2.65 1.82 2.91
CA THR A 254 3.96 1.74 3.54
C THR A 254 5.01 2.48 2.70
N ILE A 255 4.97 2.34 1.37
CA ILE A 255 5.87 3.05 0.46
C ILE A 255 5.71 4.57 0.62
N ARG A 256 4.47 5.06 0.61
CA ARG A 256 4.17 6.50 0.77
C ARG A 256 4.66 7.06 2.11
N LEU A 257 4.51 6.30 3.19
CA LEU A 257 4.90 6.73 4.53
C LEU A 257 6.43 6.66 4.76
N LYS A 258 7.05 5.52 4.45
CA LYS A 258 8.45 5.26 4.79
C LYS A 258 9.44 5.88 3.82
N PHE A 259 9.04 6.06 2.57
CA PHE A 259 9.91 6.64 1.54
C PHE A 259 9.50 8.05 1.14
N ALA A 260 8.74 8.78 1.97
CA ALA A 260 8.32 10.16 1.70
C ALA A 260 9.52 11.06 1.30
N ASP A 261 10.64 10.94 2.01
CA ASP A 261 11.86 11.73 1.79
C ASP A 261 12.87 11.12 0.80
N CYS A 262 12.47 10.11 0.03
CA CYS A 262 13.33 9.44 -0.95
C CYS A 262 12.88 9.74 -2.38
N THR A 263 13.82 9.73 -3.32
CA THR A 263 13.51 9.71 -4.76
C THR A 263 13.05 8.30 -5.14
N VAL A 264 11.89 8.16 -5.78
CA VAL A 264 11.30 6.85 -6.11
C VAL A 264 11.06 6.78 -7.61
N LEU A 265 11.64 5.77 -8.27
CA LEU A 265 11.30 5.44 -9.66
C LEU A 265 10.45 4.18 -9.68
N THR A 266 9.26 4.27 -10.25
CA THR A 266 8.29 3.18 -10.27
C THR A 266 8.03 2.73 -11.69
N VAL A 267 8.57 1.58 -12.09
CA VAL A 267 8.12 0.89 -13.30
C VAL A 267 6.80 0.21 -12.99
N ALA A 268 5.74 0.60 -13.70
CA ALA A 268 4.40 0.10 -13.46
C ALA A 268 3.73 -0.39 -14.73
N HIS A 269 3.09 -1.57 -14.62
CA HIS A 269 2.09 -2.03 -15.58
C HIS A 269 0.65 -1.67 -15.17
N ARG A 270 0.40 -1.44 -13.89
CA ARG A 270 -0.89 -0.93 -13.38
C ARG A 270 -0.84 0.59 -13.31
N LEU A 271 -1.64 1.28 -14.11
CA LEU A 271 -1.62 2.76 -14.13
C LEU A 271 -2.06 3.38 -12.79
N ASN A 272 -2.88 2.68 -12.01
CA ASN A 272 -3.35 3.15 -10.69
C ASN A 272 -2.19 3.48 -9.72
N THR A 273 -1.04 2.79 -9.83
CA THR A 273 0.09 2.97 -8.91
C THR A 273 0.99 4.16 -9.25
N ILE A 274 0.73 4.84 -10.37
CA ILE A 274 1.54 5.97 -10.84
C ILE A 274 0.73 7.25 -11.07
N MET A 275 -0.61 7.20 -10.96
CA MET A 275 -1.45 8.38 -11.16
C MET A 275 -1.23 9.45 -10.08
N ASP A 276 -0.69 9.06 -8.94
CA ASP A 276 -0.28 9.92 -7.82
C ASP A 276 1.22 10.27 -7.84
N SER A 277 1.96 9.92 -8.89
CA SER A 277 3.36 10.30 -9.06
C SER A 277 3.50 11.76 -9.45
N ASP A 278 4.57 12.41 -8.99
CA ASP A 278 4.88 13.81 -9.33
C ASP A 278 5.07 13.98 -10.85
N LYS A 279 5.69 13.00 -11.49
CA LYS A 279 5.84 12.93 -12.96
C LYS A 279 5.76 11.51 -13.48
N VAL A 280 5.42 11.39 -14.76
CA VAL A 280 5.40 10.12 -15.49
C VAL A 280 6.26 10.23 -16.74
N ILE A 281 7.12 9.25 -16.95
CA ILE A 281 7.90 9.02 -18.16
C ILE A 281 7.16 8.00 -19.01
N VAL A 282 6.86 8.35 -20.26
CA VAL A 282 6.40 7.39 -21.26
C VAL A 282 7.58 7.00 -22.14
N MET A 283 7.89 5.71 -22.13
CA MET A 283 8.92 5.08 -22.96
C MET A 283 8.27 4.42 -24.18
N ASP A 284 8.82 4.68 -25.37
CA ASP A 284 8.45 3.97 -26.59
C ASP A 284 9.69 3.69 -27.46
N ALA A 285 9.81 2.45 -27.93
CA ALA A 285 10.91 1.98 -28.77
C ALA A 285 12.34 2.42 -28.31
N GLY A 286 12.55 2.48 -26.98
CA GLY A 286 13.81 2.88 -26.39
C GLY A 286 14.02 4.37 -26.16
N ARG A 287 13.03 5.22 -26.44
CA ARG A 287 13.11 6.67 -26.27
C ARG A 287 12.06 7.15 -25.27
N MET A 288 12.39 8.20 -24.54
CA MET A 288 11.41 8.95 -23.76
C MET A 288 10.60 9.84 -24.72
N VAL A 289 9.30 9.56 -24.83
CA VAL A 289 8.39 10.30 -25.71
C VAL A 289 7.59 11.37 -24.98
N GLU A 290 7.26 11.16 -23.71
CA GLU A 290 6.56 12.13 -22.87
C GLU A 290 7.15 12.13 -21.45
N TYR A 291 7.16 13.30 -20.82
CA TYR A 291 7.62 13.50 -19.44
C TYR A 291 7.00 14.76 -18.82
N ASP A 292 5.98 14.60 -17.98
CA ASP A 292 5.41 15.67 -17.14
C ASP A 292 4.50 15.03 -16.06
N HIS A 293 3.82 15.88 -15.28
CA HIS A 293 2.79 15.45 -14.32
C HIS A 293 1.64 14.71 -15.03
N PRO A 294 1.11 13.60 -14.47
CA PRO A 294 0.05 12.79 -15.08
C PRO A 294 -1.13 13.61 -15.63
N TYR A 295 -1.62 14.57 -14.84
CA TYR A 295 -2.74 15.44 -15.24
C TYR A 295 -2.47 16.23 -16.52
N LYS A 296 -1.26 16.76 -16.72
CA LYS A 296 -0.92 17.52 -17.94
C LYS A 296 -0.78 16.62 -19.14
N LEU A 297 -0.19 15.43 -18.97
CA LEU A 297 -0.09 14.44 -20.04
C LEU A 297 -1.47 14.01 -20.53
N LEU A 298 -2.44 13.88 -19.62
CA LEU A 298 -3.84 13.59 -19.94
C LEU A 298 -4.60 14.71 -20.67
N GLN A 299 -4.11 15.96 -20.64
CA GLN A 299 -4.73 17.04 -21.42
C GLN A 299 -4.52 16.86 -22.93
N ASN A 300 -3.41 16.21 -23.32
CA ASN A 300 -3.16 15.83 -24.70
C ASN A 300 -3.92 14.53 -25.02
N ARG A 301 -5.15 14.63 -25.51
CA ARG A 301 -6.02 13.46 -25.76
C ARG A 301 -5.43 12.45 -26.75
N ASP A 302 -4.63 12.92 -27.70
CA ASP A 302 -3.96 12.09 -28.70
C ASP A 302 -2.56 11.63 -28.26
N GLY A 303 -2.10 12.04 -27.07
CA GLY A 303 -0.78 11.72 -26.53
C GLY A 303 -0.62 10.24 -26.15
N PRO A 304 0.59 9.66 -26.28
CA PRO A 304 0.90 8.30 -25.84
C PRO A 304 0.38 7.92 -24.44
N PHE A 305 0.51 8.79 -23.43
CA PHE A 305 -0.01 8.52 -22.09
C PHE A 305 -1.54 8.40 -22.06
N SER A 306 -2.24 9.34 -22.70
CA SER A 306 -3.71 9.32 -22.79
C SER A 306 -4.23 8.07 -23.49
N GLN A 307 -3.54 7.60 -24.54
CA GLN A 307 -3.87 6.35 -25.21
C GLN A 307 -3.70 5.14 -24.29
N LEU A 308 -2.62 5.08 -23.48
CA LEU A 308 -2.41 4.01 -22.50
C LEU A 308 -3.53 4.01 -21.43
N VAL A 309 -3.95 5.19 -20.96
CA VAL A 309 -5.03 5.31 -19.98
C VAL A 309 -6.37 4.89 -20.58
N GLN A 310 -6.67 5.28 -21.82
CA GLN A 310 -7.91 4.89 -22.51
C GLN A 310 -8.00 3.37 -22.75
N GLN A 311 -6.86 2.69 -22.93
CA GLN A 311 -6.81 1.22 -23.09
C GLN A 311 -7.25 0.47 -21.83
N THR A 312 -7.31 1.11 -20.65
CA THR A 312 -7.79 0.49 -19.40
C THR A 312 -9.33 0.42 -19.30
N GLY A 313 -10.05 0.94 -20.29
CA GLY A 313 -11.51 1.02 -20.31
C GLY A 313 -12.03 2.36 -19.81
N SER A 314 -13.23 2.75 -20.26
CA SER A 314 -13.78 4.10 -20.04
C SER A 314 -14.02 4.46 -18.57
N CYS A 315 -14.48 3.51 -17.76
CA CYS A 315 -14.72 3.72 -16.33
C CYS A 315 -13.40 3.94 -15.56
N THR A 316 -12.44 3.02 -15.75
CA THR A 316 -11.10 3.10 -15.13
C THR A 316 -10.37 4.37 -15.58
N ALA A 317 -10.41 4.69 -16.86
CA ALA A 317 -9.79 5.90 -17.41
C ALA A 317 -10.34 7.18 -16.75
N HIS A 318 -11.65 7.25 -16.49
CA HIS A 318 -12.26 8.37 -15.79
C HIS A 318 -11.79 8.45 -14.34
N GLN A 319 -11.77 7.32 -13.62
CA GLN A 319 -11.28 7.26 -12.24
C GLN A 319 -9.81 7.69 -12.15
N LEU A 320 -8.95 7.20 -13.05
CA LEU A 320 -7.54 7.58 -13.10
C LEU A 320 -7.34 9.07 -13.40
N SER A 321 -8.16 9.61 -14.30
CA SER A 321 -8.15 11.05 -14.61
C SER A 321 -8.57 11.90 -13.41
N GLN A 322 -9.53 11.43 -12.60
CA GLN A 322 -9.92 12.11 -11.36
C GLN A 322 -8.78 12.10 -10.33
N VAL A 323 -8.13 10.95 -10.11
CA VAL A 323 -6.98 10.87 -9.19
C VAL A 323 -5.87 11.84 -9.59
N ALA A 324 -5.51 11.88 -10.88
CA ALA A 324 -4.50 12.82 -11.37
C ALA A 324 -4.92 14.29 -11.20
N LEU A 325 -6.21 14.61 -11.38
CA LEU A 325 -6.75 15.96 -11.17
C LEU A 325 -6.68 16.36 -9.69
N GLU A 326 -7.10 15.48 -8.78
CA GLU A 326 -7.07 15.73 -7.32
C GLU A 326 -5.65 15.99 -6.83
N VAL A 327 -4.69 15.17 -7.27
CA VAL A 327 -3.27 15.34 -6.92
C VAL A 327 -2.73 16.66 -7.49
N SER A 328 -3.07 16.99 -8.75
CA SER A 328 -2.68 18.27 -9.34
C SER A 328 -3.27 19.47 -8.57
N GLN A 329 -4.51 19.38 -8.11
CA GLN A 329 -5.16 20.44 -7.33
C GLN A 329 -4.55 20.58 -5.93
N ALA A 330 -4.21 19.46 -5.28
CA ALA A 330 -3.51 19.47 -4.00
C ALA A 330 -2.12 20.12 -4.10
N LEU A 331 -1.40 19.87 -5.20
CA LEU A 331 -0.10 20.53 -5.49
C LEU A 331 -0.25 22.04 -5.69
N VAL A 332 -1.25 22.47 -6.48
CA VAL A 332 -1.54 23.90 -6.67
C VAL A 332 -1.92 24.56 -5.34
N SER A 333 -2.71 23.88 -4.51
CA SER A 333 -3.11 24.39 -3.18
C SER A 333 -1.91 24.55 -2.24
N ARG A 334 -0.94 23.61 -2.26
CA ARG A 334 0.33 23.72 -1.50
C ARG A 334 1.23 24.86 -2.00
N LEU A 335 1.26 25.10 -3.32
CA LEU A 335 1.96 26.24 -3.94
C LEU A 335 1.30 27.59 -3.58
N VAL A 336 -0.03 27.64 -3.43
CA VAL A 336 -0.76 28.85 -3.06
C VAL A 336 -0.53 29.25 -1.59
N ILE A 337 -0.32 28.30 -0.67
CA ILE A 337 -0.02 28.59 0.75
C ILE A 337 1.39 29.19 0.92
N THR A 338 2.33 28.92 0.01
CA THR A 338 3.71 29.46 0.05
C THR A 338 3.88 30.78 -0.73
N GLY A 339 2.84 31.28 -1.39
CA GLY A 339 2.90 32.47 -2.23
C GLY A 339 1.66 33.36 -2.10
N THR A 340 1.44 33.98 -0.94
CA THR A 340 0.49 35.10 -0.85
C THR A 340 1.19 36.41 -1.23
N ARG A 341 1.07 36.82 -2.50
CA ARG A 341 0.77 38.21 -2.89
C ARG A 341 0.50 38.30 -4.40
N HIS A 342 -0.67 38.86 -4.70
CA HIS A 342 -1.17 39.42 -5.97
C HIS A 342 -2.09 38.58 -6.89
N THR A 343 -3.34 39.10 -6.93
CA THR A 343 -4.29 39.27 -8.04
C THR A 343 -5.07 38.06 -8.58
N SER A 344 -6.29 37.94 -8.02
CA SER A 344 -7.62 37.89 -8.68
C SER A 344 -7.77 37.69 -10.20
N SER A 345 -8.78 36.86 -10.50
CA SER A 345 -9.67 36.83 -11.68
C SER A 345 -9.30 35.87 -12.82
N ASN A 346 -10.08 34.82 -13.05
CA ASN A 346 -11.21 34.87 -13.99
C ASN A 346 -11.99 33.54 -14.06
N LYS A 347 -13.33 33.62 -14.07
CA LYS A 347 -14.26 32.54 -14.43
C LYS A 347 -14.50 32.59 -15.94
N ASN A 348 -14.50 31.46 -16.65
CA ASN A 348 -15.65 30.98 -17.45
C ASN A 348 -15.34 29.92 -18.53
N LYS A 349 -16.39 29.10 -18.75
CA LYS A 349 -16.83 28.40 -19.98
C LYS A 349 -16.09 27.13 -20.39
N TYR A 350 -16.82 26.00 -20.44
CA TYR A 350 -17.37 25.47 -21.69
C TYR A 350 -18.57 24.55 -21.41
N ARG A 351 -19.57 24.61 -22.30
CA ARG A 351 -20.84 23.87 -22.33
C ARG A 351 -20.88 23.07 -23.63
N ASP A 352 -21.68 22.00 -23.63
CA ASP A 352 -22.28 21.25 -24.75
C ASP A 352 -21.74 19.84 -25.11
N ASN A 353 -22.45 18.84 -24.56
CA ASN A 353 -23.23 17.75 -25.17
C ASN A 353 -22.67 16.88 -26.32
N LYS A 354 -22.71 15.54 -26.10
CA LYS A 354 -23.55 14.60 -26.87
C LYS A 354 -23.71 13.25 -26.15
N ALA A 355 -24.95 12.76 -26.10
CA ALA A 355 -25.37 11.49 -25.51
C ALA A 355 -25.22 10.33 -26.53
N VAL A 356 -24.86 9.15 -26.03
CA VAL A 356 -24.90 7.87 -26.74
C VAL A 356 -25.67 6.89 -25.84
N GLU A 357 -26.81 6.40 -26.32
CA GLU A 357 -27.62 5.36 -25.65
C GLU A 357 -26.95 3.99 -25.77
N LEU A 358 -26.86 3.24 -24.68
CA LEU A 358 -26.46 1.83 -24.64
C LEU A 358 -27.30 1.08 -23.61
N ASN A 359 -28.08 0.11 -24.10
CA ASN A 359 -28.98 -0.78 -23.35
C ASN A 359 -28.21 -1.68 -22.37
N THR A 360 -28.35 -1.48 -21.05
CA THR A 360 -27.86 -2.41 -20.00
C THR A 360 -28.69 -2.33 -18.71
N THR A 361 -29.96 -2.70 -18.77
CA THR A 361 -30.94 -2.51 -17.67
C THR A 361 -30.73 -3.41 -16.44
N SER A 362 -30.04 -4.56 -16.52
CA SER A 362 -29.83 -5.45 -15.37
C SER A 362 -28.57 -5.15 -14.54
N ALA A 363 -27.47 -4.72 -15.19
CA ALA A 363 -26.23 -4.34 -14.50
C ALA A 363 -26.36 -2.97 -13.79
N LEU A 364 -27.11 -2.04 -14.39
CA LEU A 364 -27.43 -0.73 -13.80
C LEU A 364 -28.31 -0.87 -12.56
N ALA A 365 -29.22 -1.86 -12.52
CA ALA A 365 -30.06 -2.11 -11.35
C ALA A 365 -29.23 -2.59 -10.15
N ASN A 366 -28.28 -3.51 -10.36
CA ASN A 366 -27.38 -3.98 -9.28
C ASN A 366 -26.43 -2.87 -8.78
N TYR A 367 -25.90 -2.04 -9.69
CA TYR A 367 -25.06 -0.88 -9.32
C TYR A 367 -25.86 0.23 -8.61
N ALA A 368 -27.10 0.50 -9.04
CA ALA A 368 -28.01 1.42 -8.35
C ALA A 368 -28.36 0.90 -6.95
N THR A 369 -28.50 -0.41 -6.80
CA THR A 369 -28.81 -1.05 -5.51
C THR A 369 -27.62 -0.97 -4.55
N GLU A 370 -26.39 -1.27 -4.99
CA GLU A 370 -25.17 -1.09 -4.19
C GLU A 370 -24.88 0.37 -3.82
N SER A 371 -25.16 1.32 -4.72
CA SER A 371 -24.95 2.76 -4.45
C SER A 371 -25.99 3.36 -3.50
N ILE A 372 -27.25 2.92 -3.56
CA ILE A 372 -28.29 3.29 -2.59
C ILE A 372 -27.94 2.73 -1.20
N ILE A 373 -27.41 1.51 -1.13
CA ILE A 373 -27.04 0.85 0.13
C ILE A 373 -25.79 1.49 0.72
N THR A 374 -24.79 1.82 -0.11
CA THR A 374 -23.60 2.55 0.32
C THR A 374 -23.94 3.96 0.82
N ARG A 375 -25.01 4.60 0.31
CA ARG A 375 -25.52 5.89 0.82
C ARG A 375 -26.40 5.78 2.06
N TYR A 376 -27.24 4.75 2.20
CA TYR A 376 -27.95 4.47 3.46
C TYR A 376 -26.95 4.19 4.61
N ARG A 377 -25.77 3.63 4.31
CA ARG A 377 -24.64 3.52 5.25
C ARG A 377 -24.12 4.88 5.71
N GLU A 378 -24.15 5.93 4.88
CA GLU A 378 -23.76 7.28 5.27
C GLU A 378 -24.85 7.99 6.10
N THR A 379 -26.13 7.71 5.85
CA THR A 379 -27.25 8.26 6.64
C THR A 379 -27.23 7.77 8.10
N MET A 380 -26.87 6.51 8.35
CA MET A 380 -26.66 5.99 9.71
C MET A 380 -25.48 6.64 10.45
N ARG A 381 -24.53 7.27 9.73
CA ARG A 381 -23.43 8.05 10.36
C ARG A 381 -23.99 9.21 11.19
N PHE A 382 -25.11 9.81 10.77
CA PHE A 382 -25.72 10.95 11.45
C PHE A 382 -26.64 10.56 12.61
N GLU A 383 -27.29 9.40 12.54
CA GLU A 383 -28.19 8.90 13.61
C GLU A 383 -27.39 8.48 14.87
N VAL A 384 -26.21 7.86 14.70
CA VAL A 384 -25.30 7.56 15.82
C VAL A 384 -24.58 8.83 16.31
N ALA A 385 -24.27 9.78 15.42
CA ALA A 385 -23.79 11.10 15.82
C ALA A 385 -24.82 11.89 16.67
N PHE A 386 -26.12 11.63 16.52
CA PHE A 386 -27.17 12.21 17.37
C PHE A 386 -27.20 11.59 18.78
N ILE A 387 -26.91 10.29 18.91
CA ILE A 387 -26.66 9.62 20.19
C ILE A 387 -25.42 10.24 20.86
N LEU A 388 -24.39 10.57 20.08
CA LEU A 388 -23.19 11.27 20.57
C LEU A 388 -23.49 12.73 20.97
N LEU A 389 -24.38 13.45 20.27
CA LEU A 389 -24.82 14.79 20.69
C LEU A 389 -25.64 14.72 21.99
N ALA A 390 -26.50 13.72 22.17
CA ALA A 390 -27.22 13.50 23.42
C ALA A 390 -26.29 13.12 24.60
N LEU A 391 -25.19 12.41 24.32
CA LEU A 391 -24.15 12.09 25.31
C LEU A 391 -23.14 13.23 25.52
N SER A 392 -22.97 14.14 24.54
CA SER A 392 -22.03 15.26 24.57
C SER A 392 -22.67 16.61 24.91
N ASP A 393 -24.00 16.69 25.06
CA ASP A 393 -24.72 17.84 25.63
C ASP A 393 -24.51 18.00 27.14
N TRP A 394 -23.33 17.60 27.62
CA TRP A 394 -22.65 18.22 28.75
C TRP A 394 -21.98 19.53 28.32
N SER A 395 -22.76 20.42 27.70
CA SER A 395 -22.42 21.84 27.64
C SER A 395 -22.70 22.45 29.02
N PRO A 396 -21.69 23.00 29.73
CA PRO A 396 -21.88 23.66 31.02
C PRO A 396 -22.58 25.02 30.90
N HIS A 397 -23.21 25.32 29.76
CA HIS A 397 -24.02 26.51 29.56
C HIS A 397 -25.51 26.32 29.91
N SER A 398 -25.95 25.10 30.26
CA SER A 398 -27.26 24.93 30.90
C SER A 398 -27.18 25.22 32.39
N GLU A 399 -28.18 25.90 32.92
CA GLU A 399 -28.28 26.36 34.31
C GLU A 399 -28.26 25.21 35.35
N ALA A 400 -28.32 23.96 34.88
CA ALA A 400 -28.24 22.73 35.67
C ALA A 400 -26.82 22.38 36.19
N ALA A 401 -25.75 22.96 35.61
CA ALA A 401 -24.37 22.67 36.00
C ALA A 401 -23.93 23.24 37.38
N LYS A 402 -24.80 23.96 38.09
CA LYS A 402 -24.48 24.62 39.38
C LYS A 402 -24.63 23.72 40.61
N LYS A 403 -25.05 22.46 40.48
CA LYS A 403 -25.09 21.48 41.58
C LYS A 403 -24.46 20.17 41.11
N LEU A 404 -23.15 19.98 41.32
CA LEU A 404 -22.54 18.66 41.12
C LEU A 404 -23.11 17.67 42.16
N PRO A 405 -23.58 16.48 41.75
CA PRO A 405 -24.00 15.43 42.66
C PRO A 405 -22.85 14.93 43.56
N SER A 406 -23.18 14.48 44.78
CA SER A 406 -22.22 14.05 45.81
C SER A 406 -21.35 12.85 45.44
N TYR A 407 -21.72 12.08 44.41
CA TYR A 407 -20.93 10.96 43.90
C TYR A 407 -19.83 11.36 42.91
N ILE A 408 -19.85 12.59 42.36
CA ILE A 408 -18.76 13.11 41.53
C ILE A 408 -17.73 13.76 42.44
N THR A 409 -16.73 12.99 42.87
CA THR A 409 -15.58 13.55 43.58
C THR A 409 -14.66 14.28 42.59
N PRO A 410 -14.30 15.55 42.84
CA PRO A 410 -13.26 16.23 42.06
C PRO A 410 -11.91 15.58 42.35
N CYS A 411 -11.21 15.16 41.30
CA CYS A 411 -9.86 14.61 41.47
C CYS A 411 -8.91 15.72 41.90
N SER A 412 -8.24 15.51 43.02
CA SER A 412 -7.22 16.44 43.51
C SER A 412 -5.98 16.43 42.60
N VAL A 413 -5.23 17.53 42.62
CA VAL A 413 -4.09 17.82 41.73
C VAL A 413 -2.96 16.76 41.80
N ASN A 414 -2.97 15.89 42.82
CA ASN A 414 -1.92 14.91 43.10
C ASN A 414 -2.20 13.47 42.59
N LEU A 415 -3.36 13.19 41.99
CA LEU A 415 -3.66 11.88 41.42
C LEU A 415 -3.19 11.77 39.98
N ASN A 416 -2.66 10.60 39.60
CA ASN A 416 -2.34 10.28 38.21
C ASN A 416 -3.63 10.40 37.37
N LEU A 417 -3.67 11.31 36.39
CA LEU A 417 -4.88 11.62 35.65
C LEU A 417 -5.49 10.38 34.96
N ASN A 418 -4.65 9.42 34.61
CA ASN A 418 -5.09 8.15 34.02
C ASN A 418 -5.95 7.30 34.95
N GLU A 419 -5.63 7.23 36.25
CA GLU A 419 -6.44 6.46 37.21
C GLU A 419 -7.74 7.18 37.54
N CYS A 420 -7.70 8.50 37.69
CA CYS A 420 -8.88 9.33 37.90
C CYS A 420 -9.88 9.21 36.74
N ALA A 421 -9.40 9.31 35.50
CA ALA A 421 -10.24 9.24 34.30
C ALA A 421 -10.84 7.84 34.09
N LYS A 422 -10.03 6.78 34.26
CA LYS A 422 -10.51 5.40 34.21
C LYS A 422 -11.57 5.11 35.27
N ARG A 423 -11.36 5.58 36.50
CA ARG A 423 -12.32 5.40 37.59
C ARG A 423 -13.63 6.14 37.31
N ARG A 424 -13.57 7.38 36.81
CA ARG A 424 -14.76 8.14 36.39
C ARG A 424 -15.52 7.46 35.26
N GLY A 425 -14.83 7.01 34.21
CA GLY A 425 -15.46 6.28 33.10
C GLY A 425 -16.19 5.03 33.59
N ASN A 426 -15.56 4.26 34.50
CA ASN A 426 -16.10 3.02 35.03
C ASN A 426 -17.22 3.20 36.06
N GLU A 427 -17.27 4.32 36.79
CA GLU A 427 -18.32 4.58 37.81
C GLU A 427 -19.51 5.36 37.24
N VAL A 428 -19.29 6.31 36.32
CA VAL A 428 -20.34 7.20 35.81
C VAL A 428 -21.14 6.55 34.69
N ILE A 429 -20.47 5.86 33.76
CA ILE A 429 -21.12 5.37 32.54
C ILE A 429 -22.07 4.20 32.81
N PRO A 430 -21.72 3.18 33.62
CA PRO A 430 -22.67 2.10 33.93
C PRO A 430 -23.90 2.59 34.71
N THR A 431 -23.77 3.70 35.45
CA THR A 431 -24.86 4.28 36.26
C THR A 431 -25.80 5.13 35.40
N ILE A 432 -25.27 5.83 34.40
CA ILE A 432 -26.06 6.49 33.33
C ILE A 432 -26.80 5.43 32.50
N VAL A 433 -26.14 4.34 32.15
CA VAL A 433 -26.74 3.22 31.39
C VAL A 433 -27.78 2.45 32.21
N LYS A 434 -27.66 2.42 33.55
CA LYS A 434 -28.59 1.72 34.45
C LYS A 434 -29.71 2.59 35.02
N GLY A 435 -29.76 3.89 34.70
CA GLY A 435 -30.87 4.78 35.02
C GLY A 435 -31.06 5.07 36.51
N ASP A 436 -30.14 5.83 37.11
CA ASP A 436 -30.31 6.33 38.48
C ASP A 436 -30.95 7.74 38.56
N ARG A 437 -31.76 7.95 39.61
CA ARG A 437 -33.01 8.74 39.61
C ARG A 437 -32.95 10.28 39.66
N GLU A 438 -31.83 10.94 39.36
CA GLU A 438 -31.76 12.42 39.46
C GLU A 438 -31.45 13.16 38.15
N TYR A 439 -31.22 12.47 37.04
CA TYR A 439 -31.16 13.07 35.72
C TYR A 439 -31.97 12.26 34.72
N ASN A 440 -33.18 12.73 34.45
CA ASN A 440 -34.11 12.07 33.55
C ASN A 440 -33.80 12.50 32.10
N ILE A 441 -32.78 11.89 31.48
CA ILE A 441 -32.75 11.80 30.01
C ILE A 441 -33.39 10.44 29.71
N PRO A 442 -34.66 10.40 29.26
CA PRO A 442 -35.35 9.15 29.00
C PRO A 442 -34.49 8.28 28.09
N VAL A 443 -34.29 7.04 28.53
CA VAL A 443 -33.67 5.93 27.81
C VAL A 443 -33.88 6.13 26.30
N LEU A 444 -32.79 6.27 25.54
CA LEU A 444 -32.74 6.58 24.09
C LEU A 444 -33.45 5.52 23.21
N ASP A 445 -34.33 4.71 23.78
CA ASP A 445 -35.01 3.59 23.19
C ASP A 445 -36.52 3.63 23.58
N PRO A 446 -37.43 3.97 22.64
CA PRO A 446 -37.17 4.30 21.24
C PRO A 446 -36.67 5.74 21.05
N LEU A 447 -35.65 5.94 20.19
CA LEU A 447 -35.27 7.26 19.69
C LEU A 447 -36.18 7.63 18.52
N LEU A 448 -36.87 8.76 18.63
CA LEU A 448 -37.79 9.27 17.61
C LEU A 448 -37.09 10.37 16.80
N VAL A 449 -36.99 10.19 15.48
CA VAL A 449 -36.42 11.16 14.55
C VAL A 449 -37.50 11.62 13.57
N GLU A 450 -37.81 12.92 13.57
CA GLU A 450 -38.93 13.46 12.79
C GLU A 450 -38.68 13.45 11.28
N GLU A 451 -37.51 13.93 10.85
CA GLU A 451 -37.11 13.98 9.44
C GLU A 451 -35.58 13.88 9.33
N ILE A 452 -35.11 13.08 8.38
CA ILE A 452 -33.72 13.04 7.92
C ILE A 452 -33.73 13.35 6.44
N ARG A 453 -32.93 14.33 6.04
CA ARG A 453 -32.77 14.71 4.65
C ARG A 453 -31.31 14.58 4.25
N VAL A 454 -31.07 13.87 3.15
CA VAL A 454 -29.76 13.70 2.52
C VAL A 454 -29.87 14.20 1.09
N GLU A 455 -29.12 15.25 0.78
CA GLU A 455 -29.02 15.81 -0.57
C GLU A 455 -27.57 15.68 -1.04
N GLU A 456 -27.36 15.09 -2.23
CA GLU A 456 -26.03 14.98 -2.81
C GLU A 456 -26.01 15.41 -4.27
N GLY A 457 -25.01 16.23 -4.64
CA GLY A 457 -24.82 16.79 -5.97
C GLY A 457 -25.48 18.15 -6.17
N SER A 458 -24.82 19.03 -6.95
CA SER A 458 -25.42 20.30 -7.41
C SER A 458 -26.55 20.03 -8.42
N ASP A 459 -27.42 21.03 -8.69
CA ASP A 459 -28.60 20.87 -9.56
C ASP A 459 -28.31 20.24 -10.94
N ASN A 460 -27.06 20.31 -11.43
CA ASN A 460 -26.61 19.76 -12.72
C ASN A 460 -25.78 18.46 -12.62
N SER A 461 -25.64 17.84 -11.45
CA SER A 461 -24.86 16.60 -11.30
C SER A 461 -25.60 15.38 -11.86
N PRO A 462 -24.96 14.49 -12.65
CA PRO A 462 -25.55 13.24 -13.13
C PRO A 462 -25.81 12.20 -12.03
N THR A 463 -25.44 12.49 -10.77
CA THR A 463 -25.63 11.61 -9.60
C THR A 463 -26.50 12.23 -8.52
N ARG A 464 -27.28 13.28 -8.87
CA ARG A 464 -28.13 13.99 -7.92
C ARG A 464 -29.11 13.04 -7.27
N LEU A 465 -29.09 12.98 -5.94
CA LEU A 465 -29.99 12.16 -5.17
C LEU A 465 -30.46 12.94 -3.94
N SER A 466 -31.77 13.00 -3.74
CA SER A 466 -32.41 13.55 -2.56
C SER A 466 -33.17 12.43 -1.86
N LEU A 467 -32.73 12.04 -0.67
CA LEU A 467 -33.41 11.09 0.20
C LEU A 467 -34.01 11.86 1.38
N VAL A 468 -35.30 11.66 1.63
CA VAL A 468 -36.02 12.24 2.75
C VAL A 468 -36.69 11.10 3.50
N SER A 469 -36.18 10.78 4.68
CA SER A 469 -36.80 9.83 5.60
C SER A 469 -37.56 10.58 6.68
N LYS A 470 -38.78 10.14 7.02
CA LYS A 470 -39.64 10.79 8.01
C LYS A 470 -40.16 9.80 9.02
N LYS A 471 -40.39 10.26 10.26
CA LYS A 471 -40.96 9.48 11.37
C LYS A 471 -40.16 8.20 11.64
N ILE A 472 -38.85 8.31 11.76
CA ILE A 472 -37.96 7.18 12.03
C ILE A 472 -38.01 6.88 13.54
N ILE A 473 -38.10 5.61 13.88
CA ILE A 473 -38.15 5.07 15.23
C ILE A 473 -37.02 4.07 15.35
N ILE A 474 -36.03 4.37 16.18
CA ILE A 474 -34.87 3.51 16.44
C ILE A 474 -35.05 2.81 17.78
N ARG A 475 -34.88 1.49 17.82
CA ARG A 475 -35.03 0.64 19.01
C ARG A 475 -33.82 -0.28 19.21
N GLY A 476 -33.59 -0.75 20.44
CA GLY A 476 -32.52 -1.69 20.79
C GLY A 476 -31.28 -1.06 21.44
N LEU A 477 -31.24 0.27 21.55
CA LEU A 477 -30.13 1.01 22.17
C LEU A 477 -30.03 0.76 23.69
N ALA A 478 -31.12 0.35 24.34
CA ALA A 478 -31.09 0.00 25.77
C ALA A 478 -30.21 -1.24 26.07
N GLY A 479 -29.89 -2.05 25.07
CA GLY A 479 -29.04 -3.24 25.21
C GLY A 479 -27.53 -2.99 25.10
N ALA A 480 -27.09 -1.74 24.98
CA ALA A 480 -25.69 -1.39 24.77
C ALA A 480 -24.78 -1.80 25.94
N GLN A 481 -23.60 -2.33 25.62
CA GLN A 481 -22.58 -2.81 26.56
C GLN A 481 -21.25 -2.11 26.28
N LEU A 482 -20.64 -1.49 27.29
CA LEU A 482 -19.30 -0.93 27.18
C LEU A 482 -18.26 -2.07 27.31
N LEU A 483 -17.49 -2.31 26.26
CA LEU A 483 -16.45 -3.34 26.21
C LEU A 483 -15.10 -2.84 26.77
N ASP A 484 -14.65 -1.64 26.36
CA ASP A 484 -13.38 -1.06 26.81
C ASP A 484 -13.37 0.47 26.71
N VAL A 485 -12.49 1.12 27.50
CA VAL A 485 -12.19 2.56 27.40
C VAL A 485 -10.69 2.79 27.60
N LEU A 486 -10.01 3.33 26.59
CA LEU A 486 -8.59 3.68 26.64
C LEU A 486 -8.41 5.20 26.65
N TYR A 487 -7.53 5.67 27.52
CA TYR A 487 -7.17 7.09 27.63
C TYR A 487 -5.73 7.28 27.19
N ASP A 488 -5.51 8.02 26.09
CA ASP A 488 -4.19 8.49 25.68
C ASP A 488 -4.02 9.95 26.09
N LEU A 489 -3.23 10.19 27.14
CA LEU A 489 -2.90 11.53 27.63
C LEU A 489 -1.88 12.26 26.77
N VAL A 490 -1.11 11.56 25.94
CA VAL A 490 -0.10 12.15 25.05
C VAL A 490 -0.78 12.65 23.78
N GLY A 491 -1.64 11.84 23.18
CA GLY A 491 -2.50 12.23 22.05
C GLY A 491 -3.70 13.10 22.44
N LYS A 492 -4.06 13.12 23.73
CA LYS A 492 -5.30 13.69 24.29
C LYS A 492 -6.56 13.11 23.64
N ILE A 493 -6.64 11.79 23.59
CA ILE A 493 -7.74 11.04 22.97
C ILE A 493 -8.35 10.08 23.99
N ILE A 494 -9.67 9.94 24.00
CA ILE A 494 -10.38 8.85 24.69
C ILE A 494 -10.97 7.92 23.64
N HIS A 495 -10.53 6.67 23.64
CA HIS A 495 -11.08 5.60 22.84
C HIS A 495 -12.15 4.86 23.64
N TRP A 496 -13.33 4.67 23.07
CA TRP A 496 -14.45 3.91 23.64
C TRP A 496 -14.77 2.75 22.74
N ASP A 497 -15.12 1.60 23.32
CA ASP A 497 -15.58 0.43 22.58
C ASP A 497 -16.91 -0.03 23.16
N ILE A 498 -17.99 0.08 22.39
CA ILE A 498 -19.36 -0.19 22.83
C ILE A 498 -19.99 -1.21 21.88
N LEU A 499 -20.60 -2.26 22.41
CA LEU A 499 -21.35 -3.26 21.66
C LEU A 499 -22.85 -3.08 21.87
N VAL A 500 -23.62 -2.97 20.79
CA VAL A 500 -25.09 -2.99 20.80
C VAL A 500 -25.54 -4.29 20.12
N PRO A 501 -26.12 -5.25 20.87
CA PRO A 501 -26.43 -6.59 20.36
C PRO A 501 -27.41 -6.62 19.17
N SER A 502 -28.43 -5.75 19.18
CA SER A 502 -29.36 -5.62 18.05
C SER A 502 -30.01 -4.24 18.06
N VAL A 503 -30.10 -3.59 16.90
CA VAL A 503 -30.75 -2.30 16.70
C VAL A 503 -31.72 -2.40 15.53
N THR A 504 -32.92 -1.84 15.68
CA THR A 504 -33.93 -1.77 14.61
C THR A 504 -34.35 -0.33 14.34
N CYS A 505 -34.39 0.08 13.07
CA CYS A 505 -34.86 1.39 12.63
C CYS A 505 -36.08 1.23 11.71
N ASP A 506 -37.22 1.80 12.10
CA ASP A 506 -38.47 1.79 11.33
C ASP A 506 -38.85 3.21 10.90
N GLY A 507 -39.22 3.44 9.65
CA GLY A 507 -39.65 4.77 9.22
C GLY A 507 -40.27 4.81 7.82
N ARG A 508 -40.53 6.01 7.31
CA ARG A 508 -40.90 6.23 5.89
C ARG A 508 -39.75 6.87 5.16
N TYR A 509 -39.57 6.54 3.89
CA TYR A 509 -38.58 7.16 3.03
C TYR A 509 -39.20 7.64 1.72
N GLY A 510 -38.64 8.71 1.18
CA GLY A 510 -38.89 9.23 -0.16
C GLY A 510 -37.55 9.53 -0.82
N ILE A 511 -37.33 8.99 -2.00
CA ILE A 511 -36.10 9.18 -2.77
C ILE A 511 -36.45 9.78 -4.12
N GLU A 512 -35.76 10.85 -4.49
CA GLU A 512 -35.92 11.53 -5.77
C GLU A 512 -34.56 11.95 -6.32
N GLY A 513 -34.25 11.57 -7.55
CA GLY A 513 -32.94 11.84 -8.14
C GLY A 513 -32.71 11.17 -9.47
N LYS A 514 -31.45 11.18 -9.90
CA LYS A 514 -30.96 10.48 -11.08
C LYS A 514 -29.62 9.83 -10.76
N ILE A 515 -29.48 8.55 -11.09
CA ILE A 515 -28.18 7.90 -11.17
C ILE A 515 -27.86 7.75 -12.64
N LEU A 516 -26.90 8.53 -13.14
CA LEU A 516 -26.55 8.63 -14.55
C LEU A 516 -27.78 9.05 -15.39
N ILE A 517 -28.34 8.11 -16.16
CA ILE A 517 -29.52 8.31 -17.02
C ILE A 517 -30.81 7.76 -16.40
N LEU A 518 -30.75 7.06 -15.27
CA LEU A 518 -31.90 6.43 -14.65
C LEU A 518 -32.55 7.39 -13.63
N PRO A 519 -33.77 7.91 -13.88
CA PRO A 519 -34.51 8.65 -12.87
C PRO A 519 -34.95 7.69 -11.76
N ILE A 520 -34.57 8.01 -10.53
CA ILE A 520 -35.00 7.28 -9.34
C ILE A 520 -36.03 8.14 -8.64
N LYS A 521 -37.25 7.62 -8.56
CA LYS A 521 -38.32 8.19 -7.77
C LYS A 521 -39.01 7.03 -7.07
N GLY A 522 -38.96 7.04 -5.74
CA GLY A 522 -39.51 5.96 -4.91
C GLY A 522 -39.98 6.52 -3.59
N GLN A 523 -41.03 5.94 -3.03
CA GLN A 523 -41.50 6.27 -1.69
C GLN A 523 -42.15 5.05 -1.05
N GLY A 524 -41.85 4.83 0.23
CA GLY A 524 -42.38 3.69 0.96
C GLY A 524 -41.91 3.66 2.41
N ASP A 525 -42.01 2.49 3.01
CA ASP A 525 -41.59 2.20 4.37
C ASP A 525 -40.19 1.59 4.35
N VAL A 526 -39.39 1.95 5.35
CA VAL A 526 -38.05 1.42 5.59
C VAL A 526 -38.04 0.67 6.93
N ASN A 527 -37.54 -0.56 6.91
CA ASN A 527 -37.25 -1.36 8.10
C ASN A 527 -35.80 -1.81 8.02
N ILE A 528 -35.02 -1.44 9.03
CA ILE A 528 -33.60 -1.80 9.13
C ILE A 528 -33.41 -2.56 10.43
N LYS A 529 -32.66 -3.66 10.38
CA LYS A 529 -32.21 -4.39 11.54
C LYS A 529 -30.71 -4.63 11.43
N LEU A 530 -29.97 -4.28 12.47
CA LEU A 530 -28.53 -4.50 12.61
C LEU A 530 -28.26 -5.39 13.82
N ASP A 531 -27.34 -6.33 13.68
CA ASP A 531 -26.94 -7.27 14.72
C ASP A 531 -25.44 -7.12 15.07
N ASN A 532 -25.15 -7.13 16.36
CA ASN A 532 -23.84 -6.87 16.98
C ASN A 532 -23.14 -5.63 16.41
N LEU A 533 -23.79 -4.48 16.53
CA LEU A 533 -23.21 -3.18 16.18
C LEU A 533 -22.13 -2.82 17.21
N ARG A 534 -20.87 -2.84 16.82
CA ARG A 534 -19.74 -2.39 17.64
C ARG A 534 -19.36 -0.96 17.27
N LEU A 535 -19.41 -0.05 18.22
CA LEU A 535 -19.07 1.36 18.09
C LEU A 535 -17.70 1.60 18.73
N LEU A 536 -16.74 2.11 17.96
CA LEU A 536 -15.48 2.62 18.48
C LEU A 536 -15.50 4.15 18.40
N ILE A 537 -15.33 4.84 19.53
CA ILE A 537 -15.44 6.31 19.60
C ILE A 537 -14.10 6.89 20.03
N ASP A 538 -13.52 7.76 19.23
CA ASP A 538 -12.28 8.46 19.54
C ASP A 538 -12.59 9.94 19.80
N MET A 539 -12.59 10.35 21.07
CA MET A 539 -12.85 11.74 21.49
C MET A 539 -11.54 12.48 21.73
N PHE A 540 -11.27 13.52 20.94
CA PHE A 540 -10.12 14.39 21.11
C PHE A 540 -10.45 15.53 22.07
N PHE A 541 -9.57 15.76 23.04
CA PHE A 541 -9.82 16.73 24.09
C PHE A 541 -8.62 17.63 24.42
N GLU A 542 -8.89 18.74 25.08
CA GLU A 542 -7.92 19.62 25.70
C GLU A 542 -8.19 19.74 27.19
N ILE A 543 -7.12 19.80 27.99
CA ILE A 543 -7.23 20.00 29.43
C ILE A 543 -6.98 21.47 29.73
N GLU A 544 -8.01 22.19 30.18
CA GLU A 544 -7.92 23.59 30.60
C GLU A 544 -7.92 23.66 32.13
N THR A 545 -6.98 24.39 32.73
CA THR A 545 -6.96 24.59 34.19
C THR A 545 -7.51 25.97 34.50
N ARG A 546 -8.62 26.05 35.24
CA ARG A 546 -9.19 27.34 35.66
C ARG A 546 -8.52 27.84 36.94
N LYS A 547 -8.73 29.13 37.24
CA LYS A 547 -8.10 29.87 38.36
C LYS A 547 -8.45 29.33 39.75
N ASP A 548 -9.45 28.46 39.85
CA ASP A 548 -9.90 27.74 41.04
C ASP A 548 -9.09 26.45 41.32
N GLY A 549 -8.09 26.13 40.48
CA GLY A 549 -7.20 24.98 40.66
C GLY A 549 -7.77 23.64 40.13
N LEU A 550 -8.94 23.68 39.49
CA LEU A 550 -9.58 22.52 38.88
C LEU A 550 -9.21 22.38 37.39
N ARG A 551 -9.00 21.14 36.93
CA ARG A 551 -8.76 20.79 35.53
C ARG A 551 -10.06 20.37 34.85
N TYR A 552 -10.37 20.98 33.72
CA TYR A 552 -11.54 20.74 32.88
C TYR A 552 -11.12 20.14 31.55
N GLN A 553 -12.01 19.35 30.95
CA GLN A 553 -11.79 18.73 29.66
C GLN A 553 -12.71 19.40 28.62
N LYS A 554 -12.10 20.03 27.61
CA LYS A 554 -12.78 20.62 26.47
C LYS A 554 -12.69 19.63 25.30
N VAL A 555 -13.82 19.18 24.77
CA VAL A 555 -13.87 18.27 23.61
C VAL A 555 -13.76 19.11 22.34
N ASN A 556 -12.85 18.74 21.44
CA ASN A 556 -12.58 19.49 20.20
C ASN A 556 -13.23 18.81 19.00
N GLU A 557 -12.86 17.57 18.74
CA GLU A 557 -13.31 16.77 17.58
C GLU A 557 -13.58 15.34 18.06
N ASN A 558 -14.59 14.69 17.48
CA ASN A 558 -14.93 13.31 17.76
C ASN A 558 -14.88 12.50 16.47
N GLN A 559 -14.11 11.43 16.45
CA GLN A 559 -14.10 10.43 15.40
C GLN A 559 -14.93 9.23 15.85
N LEU A 560 -15.75 8.70 14.95
CA LEU A 560 -16.66 7.60 15.25
C LEU A 560 -16.46 6.50 14.20
N PHE A 561 -16.12 5.32 14.67
CA PHE A 561 -16.08 4.12 13.84
C PHE A 561 -17.20 3.19 14.29
N PHE A 562 -17.80 2.48 13.36
CA PHE A 562 -18.73 1.41 13.69
C PHE A 562 -18.49 0.20 12.79
N ASN A 563 -18.65 -0.97 13.39
CA ASN A 563 -18.55 -2.25 12.75
C ASN A 563 -19.85 -3.04 12.98
N VAL A 564 -20.43 -3.61 11.93
CA VAL A 564 -21.64 -4.43 12.02
C VAL A 564 -21.37 -5.81 11.46
N THR A 565 -21.70 -6.85 12.22
CA THR A 565 -21.49 -8.25 11.82
C THR A 565 -22.61 -8.84 10.96
N GLY A 566 -23.80 -8.25 11.00
CA GLY A 566 -24.94 -8.69 10.20
C GLY A 566 -26.10 -7.72 10.25
N GLY A 567 -26.93 -7.71 9.20
CA GLY A 567 -28.15 -6.91 9.19
C GLY A 567 -29.00 -7.09 7.94
N SER A 568 -30.24 -6.61 8.01
CA SER A 568 -31.20 -6.59 6.91
C SER A 568 -31.79 -5.20 6.74
N ILE A 569 -31.88 -4.74 5.49
CA ILE A 569 -32.58 -3.51 5.12
C ILE A 569 -33.71 -3.89 4.17
N ASN A 570 -34.92 -3.47 4.51
CA ASN A 570 -36.11 -3.67 3.69
C ASN A 570 -36.73 -2.31 3.34
N LEU A 571 -36.87 -2.04 2.05
CA LEU A 571 -37.41 -0.81 1.50
C LEU A 571 -38.59 -1.17 0.59
N THR A 572 -39.79 -0.69 0.92
CA THR A 572 -40.96 -0.94 0.06
C THR A 572 -41.02 0.08 -1.08
N ASN A 573 -41.36 -0.36 -2.30
CA ASN A 573 -41.69 0.53 -3.43
C ASN A 573 -40.57 1.52 -3.86
N LEU A 574 -39.32 1.05 -3.88
CA LEU A 574 -38.11 1.83 -4.19
C LEU A 574 -38.10 2.40 -5.62
N PHE A 575 -38.77 1.72 -6.55
CA PHE A 575 -38.87 2.13 -7.97
C PHE A 575 -40.31 2.47 -8.38
N ASN A 576 -41.16 2.80 -7.41
CA ASN A 576 -42.53 3.28 -7.64
C ASN A 576 -43.38 2.33 -8.50
N GLY A 577 -43.26 1.01 -8.28
CA GLY A 577 -44.07 -0.03 -8.93
C GLY A 577 -43.48 -0.67 -10.17
N ASP A 578 -42.20 -0.42 -10.50
CA ASP A 578 -41.52 -1.11 -11.61
C ASP A 578 -41.18 -2.57 -11.24
N ARG A 579 -42.05 -3.49 -11.69
CA ARG A 579 -41.94 -4.93 -11.40
C ARG A 579 -40.63 -5.59 -11.82
N LEU A 580 -39.95 -5.08 -12.86
CA LEU A 580 -38.67 -5.65 -13.33
C LEU A 580 -37.50 -5.27 -12.41
N LEU A 581 -37.55 -4.08 -11.80
CA LEU A 581 -36.53 -3.60 -10.86
C LEU A 581 -36.82 -4.06 -9.43
N GLU A 582 -38.09 -4.13 -9.02
CA GLU A 582 -38.50 -4.55 -7.67
C GLU A 582 -38.27 -6.05 -7.39
N ALA A 583 -38.30 -6.90 -8.42
CA ALA A 583 -38.08 -8.35 -8.27
C ALA A 583 -36.67 -8.73 -7.80
N ASN A 584 -35.67 -7.83 -7.94
CA ASN A 584 -34.28 -8.07 -7.58
C ASN A 584 -33.84 -7.40 -6.25
N THR A 585 -34.73 -6.68 -5.56
CA THR A 585 -34.35 -5.84 -4.40
C THR A 585 -35.10 -6.16 -3.09
N SER A 586 -35.93 -7.21 -3.07
CA SER A 586 -36.91 -7.45 -1.98
C SER A 586 -36.33 -7.97 -0.65
N SER A 587 -35.05 -8.35 -0.60
CA SER A 587 -34.36 -8.67 0.66
C SER A 587 -32.84 -8.63 0.48
N LEU A 588 -32.17 -7.67 1.11
CA LEU A 588 -30.71 -7.55 1.06
C LEU A 588 -30.12 -7.98 2.41
N HIS A 589 -29.32 -9.05 2.39
CA HIS A 589 -28.57 -9.57 3.54
C HIS A 589 -27.10 -9.14 3.42
N TYR A 590 -26.55 -8.49 4.45
CA TYR A 590 -25.15 -8.05 4.46
C TYR A 590 -24.38 -8.59 5.67
N CYS A 591 -23.10 -8.94 5.47
CA CYS A 591 -22.26 -9.62 6.45
C CYS A 591 -21.08 -8.82 7.03
N GLU A 592 -20.73 -7.61 6.57
CA GLU A 592 -19.67 -6.83 7.23
C GLU A 592 -19.66 -5.38 6.73
N ILE A 593 -19.68 -4.41 7.64
CA ILE A 593 -19.60 -2.97 7.33
C ILE A 593 -18.61 -2.34 8.31
N ILE A 594 -17.43 -1.94 7.83
CA ILE A 594 -16.46 -1.14 8.58
C ILE A 594 -16.48 0.28 7.99
N ALA A 595 -16.83 1.28 8.79
CA ALA A 595 -16.80 2.68 8.39
C ALA A 595 -16.07 3.53 9.44
N ALA A 596 -15.30 4.51 8.95
CA ALA A 596 -14.58 5.52 9.72
C ALA A 596 -15.20 6.90 9.46
N VAL A 597 -15.44 7.70 10.51
CA VAL A 597 -15.80 9.13 10.43
C VAL A 597 -14.62 9.96 10.90
#